data_AF-A0A4R1Y8T4-F1
#
_entry.id   AF-A0A4R1Y8T4-F1
#
_cell.length_a   1.000
_cell.length_b   1.000
_cell.length_c   1.000
_cell.angle_alpha   90.00
_cell.angle_beta   90.00
_cell.angle_gamma   90.00
#
_symmetry.space_group_name_H-M   'P 1'
#
loop_
_entity.id
_entity.type
_entity.pdbx_description
1 polymer ?
#
loop_
_entity_poly.entity_id
_entity_poly.type
_entity_poly.pdbx_seq_one_letter_code
_entity_poly.pdbx_strand_id
1 'polypeptide(L)'
;MRIRALPALVLLALVAGCATAPRQTRNICAVFEQRDGMFTSWQRAAEKTERKYGVPVPILMATMYTESGFQPYARPPRTKLFGFIPWTRPSTAYGYSQALDGTWDHYQSATGSWAARRTNFADAIDFIGWYHSQNSQVTGIPQNDAYGLYLAYYSGPKGYMRGDWRSNAQLQKTAQRFANMAATYQRQLQECN
;
A
#
# COMPACT_ATOMS: atom_id res chain seq x y z
N MET A 1 6.66 11.97 59.95
CA MET A 1 7.78 11.95 58.98
C MET A 1 8.34 10.54 58.86
N ARG A 2 7.87 9.73 57.89
CA ARG A 2 8.60 8.57 57.33
C ARG A 2 8.11 8.36 55.89
N ILE A 3 8.85 8.96 54.97
CA ILE A 3 8.74 8.77 53.53
C ILE A 3 9.09 7.30 53.25
N ARG A 4 8.18 6.55 52.62
CA ARG A 4 8.51 5.29 51.94
C ARG A 4 8.37 5.53 50.45
N ALA A 5 9.50 5.79 49.81
CA ALA A 5 9.61 5.93 48.37
C ALA A 5 9.44 4.57 47.67
N LEU A 6 8.87 4.64 46.46
CA LEU A 6 8.49 3.61 45.50
C LEU A 6 9.64 2.70 45.00
N PRO A 7 9.31 1.63 44.26
CA PRO A 7 9.34 1.75 42.78
C PRO A 7 8.01 1.28 42.19
N ALA A 8 7.24 1.99 41.35
CA ALA A 8 7.57 2.82 40.19
C ALA A 8 8.63 2.19 39.29
N LEU A 9 8.23 1.17 38.50
CA LEU A 9 8.59 0.96 37.09
C LEU A 9 8.20 -0.50 36.73
N VAL A 10 6.93 -0.75 36.39
CA VAL A 10 6.65 -1.85 35.45
C VAL A 10 6.95 -1.26 34.08
N LEU A 11 8.14 -1.63 33.62
CA LEU A 11 8.80 -1.28 32.37
C LEU A 11 7.82 -1.30 31.19
N LEU A 12 7.35 -0.13 30.78
CA LEU A 12 6.69 0.08 29.50
C LEU A 12 7.77 0.01 28.41
N ALA A 13 8.31 -1.18 28.17
CA ALA A 13 9.21 -1.44 27.05
C ALA A 13 8.38 -1.55 25.76
N LEU A 14 7.70 -0.47 25.38
CA LEU A 14 7.26 -0.29 24.00
C LEU A 14 8.52 0.04 23.20
N VAL A 15 9.20 -1.00 22.74
CA VAL A 15 10.24 -0.87 21.73
C VAL A 15 9.51 -0.36 20.48
N ALA A 16 9.50 0.95 20.28
CA ALA A 16 9.04 1.59 19.06
C ALA A 16 10.06 1.24 17.96
N GLY A 17 9.96 0.02 17.42
CA GLY A 17 10.67 -0.35 16.21
C GLY A 17 10.17 0.55 15.09
N CYS A 18 11.04 1.41 14.57
CA CYS A 18 10.75 2.17 13.36
C CYS A 18 10.39 1.18 12.23
N ALA A 19 9.14 1.19 11.79
CA ALA A 19 8.72 0.43 10.62
C ALA A 19 9.53 0.92 9.40
N THR A 20 10.23 -0.01 8.76
CA THR A 20 11.08 0.22 7.57
C THR A 20 10.59 -0.68 6.43
N ALA A 21 11.05 -0.51 5.20
CA ALA A 21 10.75 -1.48 4.14
C ALA A 21 11.52 -2.81 4.33
N PRO A 22 11.01 -3.95 3.82
CA PRO A 22 11.76 -5.18 3.71
C PRO A 22 13.03 -5.02 2.86
N ARG A 23 14.05 -5.86 3.10
CA ARG A 23 15.33 -5.79 2.35
C ARG A 23 15.22 -6.41 0.96
N GLN A 24 14.45 -7.48 0.83
CA GLN A 24 14.28 -8.23 -0.43
C GLN A 24 12.88 -8.03 -1.00
N THR A 25 12.57 -6.80 -1.41
CA THR A 25 11.22 -6.43 -1.85
C THR A 25 10.74 -7.14 -3.12
N ARG A 26 11.62 -7.75 -3.93
CA ARG A 26 11.25 -8.50 -5.14
C ARG A 26 10.98 -10.00 -4.89
N ASN A 27 11.17 -10.48 -3.66
CA ASN A 27 10.84 -11.83 -3.24
C ASN A 27 9.71 -11.75 -2.21
N ILE A 28 8.51 -12.18 -2.58
CA ILE A 28 7.34 -12.05 -1.70
C ILE A 28 7.41 -12.96 -0.47
N CYS A 29 7.99 -14.17 -0.59
CA CYS A 29 8.19 -15.05 0.56
C CYS A 29 9.12 -14.37 1.58
N ALA A 30 10.23 -13.78 1.12
CA ALA A 30 11.15 -13.03 1.98
C ALA A 30 10.50 -11.77 2.61
N VAL A 31 9.59 -11.10 1.88
CA VAL A 31 8.82 -9.97 2.41
C VAL A 31 7.92 -10.43 3.56
N PHE A 32 7.22 -11.54 3.39
CA PHE A 32 6.36 -12.12 4.42
C PHE A 32 7.19 -12.66 5.59
N GLU A 33 8.22 -13.47 5.36
CA GLU A 33 9.12 -13.97 6.43
C GLU A 33 9.71 -12.84 7.28
N GLN A 34 10.11 -11.71 6.67
CA GLN A 34 10.69 -10.59 7.40
C GLN A 34 9.65 -9.81 8.23
N ARG A 35 8.39 -9.79 7.80
CA ARG A 35 7.34 -8.91 8.37
C ARG A 35 6.33 -9.65 9.20
N ASP A 36 6.25 -10.96 9.04
CA ASP A 36 5.46 -11.85 9.85
C ASP A 36 6.23 -12.17 11.13
N GLY A 37 5.54 -12.05 12.26
CA GLY A 37 6.09 -12.25 13.58
C GLY A 37 4.97 -12.40 14.60
N MET A 38 5.32 -12.32 15.89
CA MET A 38 4.35 -12.56 16.97
C MET A 38 3.17 -11.56 16.98
N PHE A 39 3.39 -10.34 16.49
CA PHE A 39 2.42 -9.23 16.58
C PHE A 39 2.00 -8.64 15.22
N THR A 40 2.62 -9.08 14.13
CA THR A 40 2.33 -8.62 12.77
C THR A 40 2.26 -9.81 11.84
N SER A 41 1.29 -9.82 10.92
CA SER A 41 1.28 -10.78 9.81
C SER A 41 0.76 -10.10 8.56
N TRP A 42 1.71 -9.75 7.70
CA TRP A 42 1.45 -9.11 6.42
C TRP A 42 0.79 -10.10 5.46
N GLN A 43 1.21 -11.36 5.49
CA GLN A 43 0.59 -12.40 4.67
C GLN A 43 -0.90 -12.56 5.01
N ARG A 44 -1.23 -12.76 6.30
CA ARG A 44 -2.64 -12.90 6.72
C ARG A 44 -3.48 -11.68 6.39
N ALA A 45 -2.90 -10.47 6.50
CA ALA A 45 -3.59 -9.24 6.12
C ALA A 45 -3.87 -9.20 4.61
N ALA A 46 -2.89 -9.56 3.77
CA ALA A 46 -3.05 -9.63 2.32
C ALA A 46 -4.11 -10.65 1.90
N GLU A 47 -4.06 -11.87 2.45
CA GLU A 47 -5.03 -12.93 2.17
C GLU A 47 -6.44 -12.57 2.67
N LYS A 48 -6.54 -11.88 3.82
CA LYS A 48 -7.82 -11.36 4.32
C LYS A 48 -8.42 -10.35 3.35
N THR A 49 -7.60 -9.44 2.84
CA THR A 49 -8.01 -8.45 1.84
C THR A 49 -8.44 -9.12 0.54
N GLU A 50 -7.69 -10.10 0.06
CA GLU A 50 -8.05 -10.89 -1.13
C GLU A 50 -9.41 -11.56 -0.95
N ARG A 51 -9.64 -12.27 0.17
CA ARG A 51 -10.94 -12.88 0.46
C ARG A 51 -12.09 -11.88 0.53
N LYS A 52 -11.83 -10.68 1.06
CA LYS A 52 -12.85 -9.63 1.23
C LYS A 52 -13.23 -8.95 -0.08
N TYR A 53 -12.26 -8.73 -0.96
CA TYR A 53 -12.45 -7.88 -2.14
C TYR A 53 -12.27 -8.60 -3.49
N GLY A 54 -11.76 -9.83 -3.50
CA GLY A 54 -11.53 -10.65 -4.69
C GLY A 54 -10.27 -10.30 -5.49
N VAL A 55 -9.47 -9.33 -5.03
CA VAL A 55 -8.24 -8.89 -5.70
C VAL A 55 -7.07 -9.77 -5.24
N PRO A 56 -6.38 -10.48 -6.16
CA PRO A 56 -5.33 -11.42 -5.80
C PRO A 56 -4.20 -10.82 -4.95
N VAL A 57 -3.72 -11.57 -3.94
CA VAL A 57 -2.54 -11.20 -3.13
C VAL A 57 -1.37 -10.66 -3.94
N PRO A 58 -0.93 -11.28 -5.06
CA PRO A 58 0.20 -10.74 -5.82
C PRO A 58 -0.05 -9.36 -6.42
N ILE A 59 -1.30 -9.03 -6.78
CA ILE A 59 -1.67 -7.69 -7.27
C ILE A 59 -1.64 -6.68 -6.11
N LEU A 60 -2.21 -7.04 -4.96
CA LEU A 60 -2.18 -6.21 -3.75
C LEU A 60 -0.74 -5.86 -3.35
N MET A 61 0.13 -6.87 -3.32
CA MET A 61 1.53 -6.72 -2.94
C MET A 61 2.35 -5.98 -4.00
N ALA A 62 2.05 -6.17 -5.28
CA ALA A 62 2.65 -5.38 -6.35
C ALA A 62 2.26 -3.89 -6.26
N THR A 63 1.03 -3.57 -5.83
CA THR A 63 0.62 -2.18 -5.58
C THR A 63 1.40 -1.60 -4.42
N MET A 64 1.48 -2.33 -3.31
CA MET A 64 2.28 -1.92 -2.16
C MET A 64 3.74 -1.62 -2.52
N TYR A 65 4.36 -2.48 -3.33
CA TYR A 65 5.72 -2.29 -3.82
C TYR A 65 5.85 -1.10 -4.78
N THR A 66 4.93 -0.97 -5.74
CA THR A 66 5.02 0.05 -6.79
C THR A 66 4.78 1.45 -6.24
N GLU A 67 3.84 1.59 -5.29
CA GLU A 67 3.46 2.89 -4.72
C GLU A 67 4.45 3.39 -3.67
N SER A 68 4.98 2.50 -2.83
CA SER A 68 5.81 2.91 -1.69
C SER A 68 7.14 2.18 -1.55
N GLY A 69 7.39 1.13 -2.34
CA GLY A 69 8.50 0.21 -2.09
C GLY A 69 8.40 -0.43 -0.70
N PHE A 70 7.18 -0.60 -0.17
CA PHE A 70 6.90 -0.98 1.22
C PHE A 70 7.39 0.02 2.29
N GLN A 71 7.56 1.29 1.95
CA GLN A 71 7.93 2.32 2.92
C GLN A 71 6.68 2.93 3.58
N PRO A 72 6.53 2.82 4.91
CA PRO A 72 5.33 3.26 5.63
C PRO A 72 5.09 4.78 5.57
N TYR A 73 6.14 5.56 5.30
CA TYR A 73 6.09 7.03 5.29
C TYR A 73 6.41 7.61 3.91
N ALA A 74 6.25 6.83 2.84
CA ALA A 74 6.47 7.30 1.47
C ALA A 74 5.68 8.58 1.19
N ARG A 75 6.34 9.57 0.60
CA ARG A 75 5.75 10.85 0.19
C ARG A 75 6.38 11.31 -1.12
N PRO A 76 5.61 11.92 -2.04
CA PRO A 76 6.15 12.52 -3.25
C PRO A 76 7.27 13.51 -2.92
N PRO A 77 8.37 13.56 -3.70
CA PRO A 77 9.44 14.52 -3.46
C PRO A 77 8.87 15.95 -3.47
N ARG A 78 9.43 16.81 -2.60
CA ARG A 78 9.03 18.23 -2.59
C ARG A 78 9.35 18.85 -3.95
N THR A 79 8.47 19.71 -4.42
CA THR A 79 8.77 20.62 -5.52
C THR A 79 9.95 21.52 -5.11
N LYS A 80 10.67 22.03 -6.10
CA LYS A 80 11.82 22.91 -5.86
C LYS A 80 11.49 24.31 -6.34
N LEU A 81 11.49 25.28 -5.43
CA LEU A 81 11.49 26.70 -5.76
C LEU A 81 12.89 27.07 -6.30
N PHE A 82 12.94 27.75 -7.45
CA PHE A 82 14.18 28.07 -8.19
C PHE A 82 15.07 26.87 -8.57
N GLY A 83 14.53 25.65 -8.59
CA GLY A 83 15.26 24.44 -8.99
C GLY A 83 16.12 23.80 -7.90
N PHE A 84 16.27 24.41 -6.71
CA PHE A 84 17.06 23.85 -5.60
C PHE A 84 16.48 24.03 -4.18
N ILE A 85 15.55 24.97 -3.94
CA ILE A 85 14.97 25.20 -2.60
C ILE A 85 13.74 24.28 -2.40
N PRO A 86 13.73 23.33 -1.45
CA PRO A 86 12.56 22.49 -1.21
C PRO A 86 11.34 23.32 -0.79
N TRP A 87 10.20 23.15 -1.47
CA TRP A 87 8.98 23.94 -1.25
C TRP A 87 7.80 23.05 -0.79
N THR A 88 6.70 23.01 -1.55
CA THR A 88 5.50 22.23 -1.26
C THR A 88 5.60 20.80 -1.80
N ARG A 89 4.71 19.91 -1.35
CA ARG A 89 4.54 18.62 -2.03
C ARG A 89 3.47 18.78 -3.12
N PRO A 90 3.66 18.15 -4.28
CA PRO A 90 2.73 18.28 -5.41
C PRO A 90 1.37 17.61 -5.13
N SER A 91 1.29 16.70 -4.16
CA SER A 91 0.04 16.06 -3.75
C SER A 91 0.06 15.67 -2.28
N THR A 92 -1.13 15.31 -1.76
CA THR A 92 -1.34 14.77 -0.41
C THR A 92 -1.10 13.26 -0.32
N ALA A 93 -0.58 12.64 -1.38
CA ALA A 93 -0.26 11.22 -1.41
C ALA A 93 0.71 10.85 -0.28
N TYR A 94 0.36 9.83 0.50
CA TYR A 94 1.11 9.47 1.69
C TYR A 94 1.00 8.00 2.05
N GLY A 95 2.10 7.48 2.61
CA GLY A 95 2.17 6.16 3.22
C GLY A 95 2.21 5.03 2.20
N TYR A 96 1.88 3.84 2.67
CA TYR A 96 1.96 2.60 1.90
C TYR A 96 1.18 2.62 0.59
N SER A 97 -0.05 3.16 0.61
CA SER A 97 -0.96 3.17 -0.54
C SER A 97 -0.80 4.37 -1.47
N GLN A 98 -0.01 5.39 -1.07
CA GLN A 98 0.04 6.71 -1.73
C GLN A 98 -1.34 7.35 -1.96
N ALA A 99 -2.35 6.98 -1.17
CA ALA A 99 -3.68 7.57 -1.27
C ALA A 99 -3.67 9.06 -0.92
N LEU A 100 -4.40 9.85 -1.72
CA LEU A 100 -4.71 11.25 -1.41
C LEU A 100 -5.65 11.32 -0.19
N ASP A 101 -5.61 12.44 0.54
CA ASP A 101 -6.46 12.65 1.73
C ASP A 101 -7.93 12.36 1.44
N GLY A 102 -8.50 12.99 0.41
CA GLY A 102 -9.92 12.78 0.07
C GLY A 102 -10.27 11.36 -0.34
N THR A 103 -9.36 10.63 -1.00
CA THR A 103 -9.58 9.22 -1.35
C THR A 103 -9.54 8.34 -0.11
N TRP A 104 -8.64 8.63 0.83
CA TRP A 104 -8.54 7.91 2.10
C TRP A 104 -9.78 8.15 2.98
N ASP A 105 -10.21 9.40 3.11
CA ASP A 105 -11.39 9.75 3.91
C ASP A 105 -12.66 9.08 3.35
N HIS A 106 -12.78 9.01 2.02
CA HIS A 106 -13.85 8.28 1.37
C HIS A 106 -13.82 6.78 1.71
N TYR A 107 -12.65 6.15 1.71
CA TYR A 107 -12.49 4.77 2.14
C TYR A 107 -12.90 4.56 3.61
N GLN A 108 -12.43 5.42 4.52
CA GLN A 108 -12.76 5.31 5.94
C GLN A 108 -14.27 5.41 6.17
N SER A 109 -14.91 6.33 5.46
CA SER A 109 -16.36 6.52 5.49
C SER A 109 -17.12 5.33 4.90
N ALA A 110 -16.67 4.83 3.74
CA ALA A 110 -17.34 3.74 3.03
C ALA A 110 -17.20 2.38 3.73
N THR A 111 -16.13 2.18 4.50
CA THR A 111 -15.84 0.89 5.17
C THR A 111 -16.05 0.92 6.69
N GLY A 112 -16.34 2.09 7.27
CA GLY A 112 -16.40 2.28 8.73
C GLY A 112 -15.03 2.27 9.43
N SER A 113 -13.93 2.31 8.68
CA SER A 113 -12.56 2.17 9.18
C SER A 113 -11.96 3.51 9.67
N TRP A 114 -12.65 4.21 10.57
CA TRP A 114 -12.27 5.56 11.02
C TRP A 114 -10.90 5.65 11.70
N ALA A 115 -10.43 4.57 12.31
CA ALA A 115 -9.11 4.49 12.95
C ALA A 115 -7.97 4.04 11.99
N ALA A 116 -8.29 3.75 10.73
CA ALA A 116 -7.32 3.25 9.76
C ALA A 116 -6.23 4.28 9.45
N ARG A 117 -4.97 3.82 9.36
CA ARG A 117 -3.79 4.67 9.12
C ARG A 117 -3.08 4.27 7.83
N ARG A 118 -2.80 5.24 6.95
CA ARG A 118 -2.00 5.06 5.71
C ARG A 118 -0.60 4.48 5.92
N THR A 119 -0.07 4.59 7.14
CA THR A 119 1.25 4.10 7.54
C THR A 119 1.21 2.72 8.18
N ASN A 120 0.03 2.14 8.40
CA ASN A 120 -0.15 0.76 8.86
C ASN A 120 -0.37 -0.14 7.64
N PHE A 121 0.39 -1.23 7.56
CA PHE A 121 0.33 -2.13 6.41
C PHE A 121 -1.05 -2.77 6.22
N ALA A 122 -1.68 -3.27 7.30
CA ALA A 122 -2.96 -3.96 7.23
C ALA A 122 -4.09 -3.01 6.78
N ASP A 123 -4.08 -1.78 7.28
CA ASP A 123 -5.03 -0.73 6.88
C ASP A 123 -4.81 -0.33 5.41
N ALA A 124 -3.54 -0.15 5.02
CA ALA A 124 -3.19 0.26 3.67
C ALA A 124 -3.49 -0.82 2.63
N ILE A 125 -3.26 -2.10 2.94
CA ILE A 125 -3.57 -3.20 2.02
C ILE A 125 -5.08 -3.43 1.91
N ASP A 126 -5.87 -3.27 3.00
CA ASP A 126 -7.34 -3.28 2.92
C ASP A 126 -7.84 -2.14 2.02
N PHE A 127 -7.32 -0.92 2.18
CA PHE A 127 -7.61 0.20 1.28
C PHE A 127 -7.29 -0.13 -0.18
N ILE A 128 -6.11 -0.70 -0.46
CA ILE A 128 -5.70 -1.07 -1.83
C ILE A 128 -6.69 -2.08 -2.43
N GLY A 129 -7.07 -3.11 -1.67
CA GLY A 129 -8.04 -4.11 -2.13
C GLY A 129 -9.43 -3.52 -2.36
N TRP A 130 -9.90 -2.67 -1.45
CA TRP A 130 -11.14 -1.93 -1.59
C TRP A 130 -11.14 -1.09 -2.87
N TYR A 131 -10.10 -0.30 -3.09
CA TYR A 131 -10.03 0.62 -4.22
C TYR A 131 -9.91 -0.11 -5.57
N HIS A 132 -9.14 -1.19 -5.65
CA HIS A 132 -9.12 -2.06 -6.84
C HIS A 132 -10.46 -2.73 -7.10
N SER A 133 -11.17 -3.17 -6.05
CA SER A 133 -12.52 -3.72 -6.20
C SER A 133 -13.52 -2.68 -6.71
N GLN A 134 -13.46 -1.44 -6.19
CA GLN A 134 -14.27 -0.33 -6.70
C GLN A 134 -13.95 -0.02 -8.17
N ASN A 135 -12.66 0.04 -8.53
CA ASN A 135 -12.25 0.26 -9.92
C ASN A 135 -12.75 -0.87 -10.83
N SER A 136 -12.61 -2.13 -10.42
CA SER A 136 -13.11 -3.30 -11.15
C SER A 136 -14.62 -3.20 -11.38
N GLN A 137 -15.40 -2.86 -10.34
CA GLN A 137 -16.86 -2.69 -10.44
C GLN A 137 -17.27 -1.57 -11.39
N VAL A 138 -16.58 -0.43 -11.36
CA VAL A 138 -16.92 0.75 -12.19
C VAL A 138 -16.47 0.58 -13.65
N THR A 139 -15.29 -0.01 -13.86
CA THR A 139 -14.64 -0.07 -15.18
C THR A 139 -14.87 -1.40 -15.91
N GLY A 140 -15.32 -2.44 -15.21
CA GLY A 140 -15.45 -3.81 -15.75
C GLY A 140 -14.11 -4.56 -15.87
N ILE A 141 -13.00 -3.99 -15.40
CA ILE A 141 -11.68 -4.66 -15.43
C ILE A 141 -11.73 -5.89 -14.53
N PRO A 142 -11.33 -7.09 -15.00
CA PRO A 142 -11.24 -8.28 -14.17
C PRO A 142 -10.31 -8.08 -12.96
N GLN A 143 -10.66 -8.66 -11.82
CA GLN A 143 -9.87 -8.49 -10.58
C GLN A 143 -8.46 -9.08 -10.66
N ASN A 144 -8.22 -9.97 -11.62
CA ASN A 144 -6.90 -10.56 -11.92
C ASN A 144 -6.15 -9.86 -13.08
N ASP A 145 -6.72 -8.82 -13.69
CA ASP A 145 -6.04 -8.02 -14.71
C ASP A 145 -5.16 -6.95 -14.04
N ALA A 146 -3.94 -7.35 -13.69
CA ALA A 146 -2.97 -6.47 -13.05
C ALA A 146 -2.67 -5.20 -13.87
N TYR A 147 -2.62 -5.30 -15.20
CA TYR A 147 -2.29 -4.16 -16.05
C TYR A 147 -3.41 -3.13 -16.05
N GLY A 148 -4.65 -3.56 -16.33
CA GLY A 148 -5.83 -2.70 -16.33
C GLY A 148 -6.08 -2.08 -14.96
N LEU A 149 -5.98 -2.87 -13.90
CA LEU A 149 -6.18 -2.39 -12.53
C LEU A 149 -5.18 -1.31 -12.15
N TYR A 150 -3.91 -1.42 -12.54
CA TYR A 150 -2.93 -0.38 -12.26
C TYR A 150 -3.21 0.93 -13.01
N LEU A 151 -3.60 0.83 -14.28
CA LEU A 151 -4.01 2.01 -15.06
C LEU A 151 -5.20 2.72 -14.41
N ALA A 152 -6.20 1.97 -13.96
CA ALA A 152 -7.36 2.52 -13.26
C ALA A 152 -7.00 3.09 -11.88
N TYR A 153 -6.09 2.44 -11.14
CA TYR A 153 -5.59 2.92 -9.86
C TYR A 153 -4.92 4.29 -10.00
N TYR A 154 -4.06 4.46 -11.01
CA TYR A 154 -3.31 5.69 -11.24
C TYR A 154 -4.17 6.82 -11.82
N SER A 155 -4.97 6.53 -12.84
CA SER A 155 -5.79 7.55 -13.54
C SER A 155 -7.11 7.85 -12.84
N GLY A 156 -7.50 7.02 -11.87
CA GLY A 156 -8.87 6.95 -11.37
C GLY A 156 -9.83 6.30 -12.38
N PRO A 157 -11.01 5.82 -11.93
CA PRO A 157 -11.92 5.04 -12.77
C PRO A 157 -12.45 5.84 -13.97
N LYS A 158 -12.82 7.12 -13.77
CA LYS A 158 -13.29 8.00 -14.84
C LYS A 158 -12.20 8.29 -15.89
N GLY A 159 -10.97 8.55 -15.43
CA GLY A 159 -9.85 8.82 -16.33
C GLY A 159 -9.47 7.59 -17.15
N TYR A 160 -9.53 6.40 -16.53
CA TYR A 160 -9.35 5.13 -17.23
C TYR A 160 -10.39 4.92 -18.33
N MET A 161 -11.68 5.12 -18.03
CA MET A 161 -12.77 4.95 -18.99
C MET A 161 -12.69 5.94 -20.16
N ARG A 162 -12.24 7.17 -19.93
CA ARG A 162 -11.98 8.14 -21.01
C ARG A 162 -10.77 7.77 -21.87
N GLY A 163 -9.90 6.88 -21.41
CA GLY A 163 -8.68 6.49 -22.10
C GLY A 163 -7.53 7.45 -21.90
N ASP A 164 -7.51 8.22 -20.81
CA ASP A 164 -6.46 9.23 -20.50
C ASP A 164 -5.05 8.58 -20.44
N TRP A 165 -4.98 7.28 -20.17
CA TRP A 165 -3.73 6.51 -20.14
C TRP A 165 -3.13 6.22 -21.52
N ARG A 166 -3.94 6.27 -22.60
CA ARG A 166 -3.51 5.85 -23.95
C ARG A 166 -2.44 6.77 -24.54
N SER A 167 -2.46 8.05 -24.18
CA SER A 167 -1.43 9.02 -24.59
C SER A 167 -0.24 9.08 -23.63
N ASN A 168 -0.31 8.40 -22.48
CA ASN A 168 0.74 8.41 -21.46
C ASN A 168 1.60 7.14 -21.53
N ALA A 169 2.61 7.16 -22.41
CA ALA A 169 3.53 6.03 -22.62
C ALA A 169 4.29 5.64 -21.34
N GLN A 170 4.61 6.60 -20.47
CA GLN A 170 5.30 6.34 -19.21
C GLN A 170 4.40 5.58 -18.22
N LEU A 171 3.11 5.91 -18.17
CA LEU A 171 2.13 5.20 -17.35
C LEU A 171 1.95 3.76 -17.87
N GLN A 172 1.80 3.57 -19.19
CA GLN A 172 1.70 2.23 -19.79
C GLN A 172 2.92 1.36 -19.47
N LYS A 173 4.12 1.93 -19.55
CA LYS A 173 5.36 1.23 -19.18
C LYS A 173 5.40 0.87 -17.69
N THR A 174 4.91 1.76 -16.83
CA THR A 174 4.80 1.49 -15.39
C THR A 174 3.77 0.38 -15.12
N ALA A 175 2.61 0.41 -15.77
CA ALA A 175 1.60 -0.63 -15.71
C ALA A 175 2.13 -1.99 -16.18
N GLN A 176 2.94 -2.02 -17.24
CA GLN A 176 3.59 -3.27 -17.68
C GLN A 176 4.57 -3.80 -16.64
N ARG A 177 5.39 -2.93 -16.03
CA ARG A 177 6.31 -3.32 -14.94
C ARG A 177 5.55 -3.83 -13.72
N PHE A 178 4.44 -3.19 -13.38
CA PHE A 178 3.53 -3.62 -12.33
C PHE A 178 2.99 -5.03 -12.61
N ALA A 179 2.45 -5.28 -13.81
CA ALA A 179 1.91 -6.58 -14.20
C ALA A 179 2.99 -7.68 -14.14
N ASN A 180 4.20 -7.38 -14.61
CA ASN A 180 5.33 -8.30 -14.51
C ASN A 180 5.73 -8.61 -13.05
N MET A 181 5.64 -7.61 -12.16
CA MET A 181 5.89 -7.80 -10.73
C MET A 181 4.80 -8.68 -10.10
N ALA A 182 3.53 -8.40 -10.36
CA ALA A 182 2.41 -9.22 -9.89
C ALA A 182 2.56 -10.69 -10.36
N ALA A 183 2.89 -10.92 -11.63
CA ALA A 183 3.15 -12.26 -12.14
C ALA A 183 4.35 -12.96 -11.47
N THR A 184 5.37 -12.18 -11.09
CA THR A 184 6.53 -12.71 -10.34
C THR A 184 6.13 -13.14 -8.93
N TYR A 185 5.40 -12.29 -8.21
CA TYR A 185 4.87 -12.65 -6.90
C TYR A 185 3.91 -13.84 -6.97
N GLN A 186 3.07 -13.92 -8.01
CA GLN A 186 2.16 -15.06 -8.19
C GLN A 186 2.90 -16.40 -8.26
N ARG A 187 4.05 -16.45 -8.98
CA ARG A 187 4.88 -17.66 -9.04
C ARG A 187 5.54 -17.96 -7.70
N GLN A 188 6.14 -16.95 -7.07
CA GLN A 188 6.82 -17.12 -5.79
C GLN A 188 5.88 -17.59 -4.67
N LEU A 189 4.63 -17.12 -4.63
CA LEU A 189 3.65 -17.55 -3.62
C LEU A 189 3.36 -19.06 -3.66
N GLN A 190 3.55 -19.71 -4.81
CA GLN A 190 3.39 -21.17 -4.95
C GLN A 190 4.58 -21.94 -4.36
N GLU A 191 5.70 -21.27 -4.13
CA GLU A 191 6.97 -21.82 -3.66
C GLU A 191 7.29 -21.43 -2.21
N CYS A 192 6.46 -20.57 -1.58
CA CYS A 192 6.62 -20.23 -0.17
C CYS A 192 6.28 -21.47 0.67
N ASN A 193 7.18 -21.83 1.59
CA ASN A 193 7.01 -22.96 2.52
C ASN A 193 6.54 -22.49 3.89
#